data_AF-A0A1E7PZK8-F1
#
_entry.id   AF-A0A1E7PZK8-F1
#
_cell.length_a   1.000
_cell.length_b   1.000
_cell.length_c   1.000
_cell.angle_alpha   90.00
_cell.angle_beta   90.00
_cell.angle_gamma   90.00
#
_symmetry.space_group_name_H-M   'P 1'
#
loop_
_entity.id
_entity.type
_entity.pdbx_description
1 polymer ?
#
loop_
_entity_poly.entity_id
_entity_poly.type
_entity_poly.pdbx_seq_one_letter_code
_entity_poly.pdbx_strand_id
1 'polypeptide(L)'
;MGNLFLSSTTGPGDSLWSINPNTGGGVSLGPTGFSNVFGLDYFNGVLYGFTLAGQTISLNTSTGAGMLLFNNQINAFGADGAGGVARVPEPASLLLLGLGLAGLGVSRKRKA
;
A
#
# COMPACT_ATOMS: atom_id res chain seq x y z
N MET A 1 -4.12 -21.20 -10.08
CA MET A 1 -4.40 -19.78 -9.77
C MET A 1 -3.98 -19.55 -8.33
N GLY A 2 -3.19 -18.51 -8.05
CA GLY A 2 -2.72 -18.20 -6.69
C GLY A 2 -3.76 -17.41 -5.90
N ASN A 3 -3.66 -17.46 -4.56
CA ASN A 3 -4.47 -16.64 -3.66
C ASN A 3 -3.71 -15.34 -3.37
N LEU A 4 -4.41 -14.20 -3.39
CA LEU A 4 -3.87 -12.91 -2.99
C LEU A 4 -4.35 -12.57 -1.57
N PHE A 5 -3.41 -12.27 -0.68
CA PHE A 5 -3.69 -11.90 0.70
C PHE A 5 -3.26 -10.46 0.99
N LEU A 6 -3.95 -9.82 1.93
CA LEU A 6 -3.68 -8.46 2.38
C LEU A 6 -3.85 -8.40 3.90
N SER A 7 -2.93 -7.72 4.59
CA SER A 7 -3.12 -7.30 5.98
C SER A 7 -3.73 -5.90 6.00
N SER A 8 -4.66 -5.65 6.92
CA SER A 8 -5.30 -4.34 7.10
C SER A 8 -5.24 -3.90 8.56
N THR A 9 -4.82 -2.66 8.77
CA THR A 9 -4.81 -1.98 10.08
C THR A 9 -6.14 -1.31 10.43
N THR A 10 -7.18 -1.48 9.61
CA THR A 10 -8.49 -0.85 9.86
C THR A 10 -9.28 -1.65 10.89
N GLY A 11 -9.34 -1.20 12.14
CA GLY A 11 -10.13 -1.81 13.23
C GLY A 11 -9.34 -2.07 14.52
N PRO A 12 -9.93 -2.77 15.51
CA PRO A 12 -9.22 -3.19 16.73
C PRO A 12 -8.22 -4.31 16.40
N GLY A 13 -6.96 -3.92 16.17
CA GLY A 13 -5.89 -4.81 15.72
C GLY A 13 -5.89 -5.05 14.21
N ASP A 14 -4.84 -5.68 13.70
CA ASP A 14 -4.70 -5.93 12.27
C ASP A 14 -5.49 -7.19 11.88
N SER A 15 -6.05 -7.20 10.66
CA SER A 15 -6.86 -8.31 10.12
C SER A 15 -6.27 -8.85 8.81
N LEU A 16 -6.50 -10.13 8.54
CA LEU A 16 -6.13 -10.77 7.28
C LEU A 16 -7.33 -10.82 6.33
N TRP A 17 -7.08 -10.51 5.07
CA TRP A 17 -8.07 -10.52 3.99
C TRP A 17 -7.60 -11.37 2.83
N SER A 18 -8.53 -12.03 2.15
CA SER A 18 -8.30 -12.57 0.81
C SER A 18 -8.87 -11.61 -0.23
N ILE A 19 -8.16 -11.43 -1.34
CA ILE A 19 -8.55 -10.58 -2.45
C ILE A 19 -8.73 -11.45 -3.69
N ASN A 20 -9.86 -11.29 -4.38
CA ASN A 20 -10.04 -11.90 -5.69
C ASN A 20 -9.24 -11.09 -6.74
N PRO A 21 -8.22 -11.67 -7.39
CA PRO A 21 -7.36 -10.92 -8.31
C PRO A 21 -8.08 -10.50 -9.61
N ASN A 22 -9.21 -11.11 -9.94
CA ASN A 22 -9.97 -10.79 -11.16
C ASN A 22 -10.98 -9.66 -10.96
N THR A 23 -11.49 -9.50 -9.73
CA THR A 23 -12.55 -8.52 -9.42
C THR A 23 -12.12 -7.44 -8.43
N GLY A 24 -11.01 -7.64 -7.72
CA GLY A 24 -10.58 -6.77 -6.61
C GLY A 24 -11.43 -6.91 -5.34
N GLY A 25 -12.43 -7.79 -5.32
CA GLY A 25 -13.30 -8.00 -4.16
C GLY A 25 -12.54 -8.61 -2.99
N GLY A 26 -12.67 -8.01 -1.80
CA GLY A 26 -12.02 -8.48 -0.57
C GLY A 26 -12.98 -9.20 0.37
N VAL A 27 -12.50 -10.27 1.01
CA VAL A 27 -13.20 -10.98 2.07
C VAL A 27 -12.32 -11.02 3.31
N SER A 28 -12.84 -10.53 4.43
CA SER A 28 -12.15 -10.61 5.73
C SER A 28 -12.09 -12.06 6.18
N LEU A 29 -10.90 -12.53 6.52
CA LEU A 29 -10.65 -13.86 7.04
C LEU A 29 -10.65 -13.88 8.58
N GLY A 30 -10.32 -12.74 9.20
CA GLY A 30 -10.39 -12.56 10.64
C GLY A 30 -9.24 -11.72 11.20
N PRO A 31 -9.27 -11.44 12.52
CA PRO A 31 -8.19 -10.72 13.19
C PRO A 31 -6.90 -11.56 13.24
N THR A 32 -5.76 -10.90 13.08
CA THR A 32 -4.44 -11.54 13.22
C THR A 32 -4.08 -11.81 14.68
N GLY A 33 -4.63 -11.04 15.62
CA GLY A 33 -4.19 -11.05 17.02
C GLY A 33 -2.88 -10.29 17.26
N PHE A 34 -2.35 -9.61 16.23
CA PHE A 34 -1.17 -8.77 16.28
C PHE A 34 -1.50 -7.36 15.78
N SER A 35 -0.63 -6.41 16.09
CA SER A 35 -0.74 -5.03 15.63
C SER A 35 0.37 -4.72 14.64
N ASN A 36 0.08 -3.84 13.67
CA ASN A 36 1.07 -3.31 12.73
C ASN A 36 1.78 -4.41 11.92
N VAL A 37 1.01 -5.38 11.43
CA VAL A 37 1.43 -6.44 10.51
C VAL A 37 1.52 -5.83 9.11
N PHE A 38 2.68 -5.28 8.75
CA PHE A 38 2.84 -4.52 7.50
C PHE A 38 3.38 -5.35 6.34
N GLY A 39 4.23 -6.35 6.63
CA GLY A 39 4.79 -7.24 5.62
C GLY A 39 4.05 -8.57 5.58
N LEU A 40 3.79 -9.09 4.39
CA LEU A 40 3.34 -10.47 4.17
C LEU A 40 4.27 -11.16 3.18
N ASP A 41 4.60 -12.43 3.44
CA ASP A 41 5.30 -13.28 2.48
C ASP A 41 4.76 -14.71 2.54
N TYR A 42 4.74 -15.40 1.40
CA TYR A 42 4.26 -16.78 1.31
C TYR A 42 5.41 -17.70 0.92
N PHE A 43 5.84 -18.54 1.87
CA PHE A 43 6.98 -19.42 1.68
C PHE A 43 6.67 -20.82 2.19
N ASN A 44 6.93 -21.84 1.36
CA ASN A 44 6.74 -23.26 1.69
C ASN A 44 5.37 -23.61 2.31
N GLY A 45 4.30 -23.01 1.80
CA GLY A 45 2.93 -23.30 2.25
C GLY A 45 2.48 -22.49 3.46
N VAL A 46 3.33 -21.64 4.03
CA VAL A 46 3.03 -20.81 5.18
C VAL A 46 2.94 -19.35 4.77
N LEU A 47 1.86 -18.68 5.16
CA LEU A 47 1.76 -17.23 5.07
C LEU A 47 2.41 -16.63 6.32
N TYR A 48 3.49 -15.89 6.12
CA TYR A 48 4.19 -15.16 7.17
C TYR A 48 3.72 -13.71 7.22
N GLY A 49 3.66 -13.17 8.43
CA GLY A 49 3.46 -11.74 8.69
C GLY A 49 4.66 -11.16 9.43
N PHE A 50 4.95 -9.89 9.15
CA PHE A 50 6.03 -9.14 9.77
C PHE A 50 5.47 -7.88 10.43
N THR A 51 5.72 -7.75 11.73
CA THR A 51 5.19 -6.64 12.53
C THR A 51 6.20 -5.49 12.65
N LEU A 52 5.72 -4.29 12.94
CA LEU A 52 6.57 -3.16 13.32
C LEU A 52 7.43 -3.46 14.57
N ALA A 53 6.96 -4.33 15.47
CA ALA A 53 7.66 -4.70 16.70
C ALA A 53 8.81 -5.71 16.49
N GLY A 54 9.14 -6.07 15.24
CA GLY A 54 10.20 -7.01 14.93
C GLY A 54 9.80 -8.48 15.05
N GLN A 55 8.51 -8.77 15.14
CA GLN A 55 8.00 -10.14 15.23
C GLN A 55 7.72 -10.72 13.84
N THR A 56 8.13 -11.98 13.64
CA THR A 56 7.71 -12.84 12.55
C THR A 56 6.64 -13.78 13.05
N ILE A 57 5.47 -13.76 12.41
CA ILE A 57 4.30 -14.56 12.75
C ILE A 57 3.92 -15.46 11.58
N SER A 58 3.32 -16.61 11.83
CA SER A 58 2.55 -17.34 10.81
C SER A 58 1.09 -16.94 10.89
N LEU A 59 0.39 -16.88 9.76
CA LEU A 59 -1.01 -16.52 9.66
C LEU A 59 -1.83 -17.69 9.10
N ASN A 60 -2.92 -18.04 9.78
CA ASN A 60 -3.86 -19.02 9.28
C ASN A 60 -4.72 -18.39 8.15
N THR A 61 -4.64 -18.93 6.94
CA THR A 61 -5.34 -18.38 5.77
C THR A 61 -6.85 -18.63 5.74
N SER A 62 -7.40 -19.40 6.69
CA SER A 62 -8.84 -19.64 6.83
C SER A 62 -9.47 -18.77 7.92
N THR A 63 -8.73 -18.40 8.95
CA THR A 63 -9.26 -17.67 10.13
C THR A 63 -8.59 -16.33 10.38
N GLY A 64 -7.51 -16.01 9.66
CA GLY A 64 -6.67 -14.83 9.90
C GLY A 64 -5.77 -14.92 11.13
N ALA A 65 -6.02 -15.85 12.05
CA ALA A 65 -5.32 -15.92 13.34
C ALA A 65 -3.81 -16.12 13.16
N GLY A 66 -3.04 -15.29 13.86
CA GLY A 66 -1.59 -15.34 13.88
C GLY A 66 -1.04 -16.19 15.01
N MET A 67 0.17 -16.72 14.80
CA MET A 67 0.98 -17.37 15.82
C MET A 67 2.40 -16.80 15.76
N LEU A 68 2.93 -16.36 16.90
CA LEU A 68 4.31 -15.89 16.98
C LEU A 68 5.27 -17.04 16.71
N LEU A 69 6.21 -16.82 15.78
CA LEU A 69 7.29 -17.76 15.51
C LEU A 69 8.61 -17.27 16.10
N PHE A 70 8.96 -16.02 15.78
CA PHE A 70 10.24 -15.44 16.18
C PHE A 70 10.10 -13.96 16.49
N ASN A 71 10.94 -13.47 17.39
CA ASN A 71 11.16 -12.04 17.58
C ASN A 71 12.57 -11.71 17.09
N ASN A 72 12.66 -11.26 15.86
CA ASN A 72 13.92 -11.03 15.15
C ASN A 72 14.45 -9.60 15.36
N GLN A 73 13.69 -8.71 16.02
CA GLN A 73 14.01 -7.29 16.22
C GLN A 73 14.21 -6.50 14.91
N ILE A 74 13.69 -7.02 13.79
CA ILE A 74 13.75 -6.37 12.47
C ILE A 74 12.46 -5.60 12.24
N ASN A 75 12.53 -4.27 12.27
CA ASN A 75 11.37 -3.43 11.99
C ASN A 75 10.97 -3.56 10.52
N ALA A 76 9.86 -4.25 10.25
CA ALA A 76 9.29 -4.32 8.92
C ALA A 76 8.37 -3.12 8.72
N PHE A 77 8.66 -2.32 7.71
CA PHE A 77 7.76 -1.31 7.15
C PHE A 77 7.29 -1.93 5.84
N GLY A 78 5.98 -2.19 5.70
CA GLY A 78 5.44 -2.93 4.56
C GLY A 78 5.62 -2.20 3.23
N ALA A 79 4.71 -2.43 2.28
CA ALA A 79 4.50 -1.48 1.19
C ALA A 79 3.81 -0.19 1.69
N ASP A 80 4.13 0.26 2.91
CA ASP A 80 3.84 1.61 3.34
C ASP A 80 4.70 2.50 2.44
N GLY A 81 4.05 3.42 1.74
CA GLY A 81 4.72 4.39 0.89
C GLY A 81 5.54 5.36 1.72
N ALA A 82 6.57 4.88 2.42
CA ALA A 82 7.58 5.65 3.13
C ALA A 82 8.49 6.45 2.18
N GLY A 83 8.09 6.59 0.91
CA GLY A 83 8.32 7.80 0.14
C GLY A 83 6.95 8.40 -0.11
N GLY A 84 6.48 9.26 0.79
CA GLY A 84 5.27 10.04 0.55
C GLY A 84 5.36 10.58 -0.87
N VAL A 85 4.33 10.33 -1.68
CA VAL A 85 4.19 11.01 -2.96
C VAL A 85 4.13 12.48 -2.62
N ALA A 86 5.30 13.13 -2.61
CA ALA A 86 5.38 14.57 -2.52
C ALA A 86 4.46 15.04 -3.63
N ARG A 87 3.43 15.82 -3.29
CA ARG A 87 2.62 16.49 -4.31
C ARG A 87 3.62 17.32 -5.11
N VAL A 88 4.10 16.76 -6.22
CA VAL A 88 4.95 17.47 -7.15
C VAL A 88 4.04 18.58 -7.66
N PRO A 89 4.30 19.85 -7.32
CA PRO A 89 3.51 20.95 -7.83
C PRO A 89 3.50 20.82 -9.36
N GLU A 90 2.32 20.95 -9.97
CA GLU A 90 2.16 20.74 -11.41
C GLU A 90 3.29 21.44 -12.16
N PRO A 91 4.00 20.75 -13.07
CA PRO A 91 5.26 21.26 -13.59
C PRO A 91 5.04 22.61 -14.30
N ALA A 92 6.01 23.50 -14.16
CA ALA A 92 6.02 24.85 -14.75
C ALA A 92 5.72 24.88 -16.26
N SER A 93 5.72 23.71 -16.93
CA SER A 93 5.18 23.45 -18.27
C SER A 93 3.77 24.03 -18.50
N LEU A 94 2.83 23.88 -17.55
CA LEU A 94 1.47 24.42 -17.73
C LEU A 94 1.45 25.95 -17.66
N LEU A 95 2.26 26.53 -16.77
CA LEU A 95 2.42 27.97 -16.66
C LEU A 95 3.13 28.55 -17.90
N LEU A 96 4.16 27.88 -18.41
CA LEU A 96 4.87 28.27 -19.64
C LEU A 96 3.97 28.14 -20.88
N LEU A 97 3.16 27.09 -20.97
CA LEU A 97 2.15 26.93 -22.01
C LEU A 97 1.12 28.07 -21.96
N GLY A 98 0.62 28.41 -20.77
CA GLY A 98 -0.32 29.50 -20.56
C GLY A 98 0.27 30.86 -20.97
N LEU A 99 1.50 31.16 -20.53
CA LEU A 99 2.20 32.40 -20.91
C LEU A 99 2.51 32.45 -22.42
N GLY A 100 2.88 31.32 -23.02
CA GLY A 100 3.12 31.22 -24.46
C GLY A 100 1.86 31.52 -25.27
N LEU A 101 0.71 30.96 -24.89
CA LEU A 101 -0.59 31.22 -25.53
C LEU A 101 -1.04 32.68 -25.33
N ALA A 102 -0.84 33.25 -24.15
CA ALA A 102 -1.14 34.66 -23.89
C ALA A 102 -0.28 35.59 -24.76
N GLY A 103 1.03 35.32 -24.86
CA GLY A 103 1.94 36.06 -25.74
C GLY A 103 1.58 35.97 -27.21
N LEU A 104 1.18 34.78 -27.68
CA LEU A 104 0.65 34.57 -29.03
C LEU A 104 -0.65 35.36 -29.28
N GLY A 105 -1.55 35.42 -28.31
CA GLY A 105 -2.78 36.22 -28.40
C GLY A 105 -2.51 37.72 -28.52
N VAL A 106 -1.60 38.26 -27.71
CA VAL A 106 -1.21 39.68 -27.73
C VAL A 106 -0.51 40.05 -29.03
N SER A 107 0.39 39.19 -29.53
CA SER A 107 1.12 39.47 -30.78
C SER A 107 0.21 39.49 -32.01
N ARG A 108 -0.84 38.65 -32.06
CA ARG A 108 -1.83 38.68 -33.14
C ARG A 108 -2.70 39.95 -33.12
N LYS A 109 -3.08 40.45 -31.94
CA LYS A 109 -3.88 41.68 -31.81
C LYS A 109 -3.14 42.96 -32.22
N ARG A 110 -1.80 42.96 -32.20
CA ARG A 110 -0.99 44.11 -32.62
C ARG A 110 -0.70 44.14 -34.13
N LYS A 111 -1.00 43.06 -34.85
CA LYS A 111 -0.79 42.94 -36.30
C LYS A 111 -2.07 43.10 -37.13
N ALA A 112 -3.24 43.11 -36.49
CA ALA A 112 -4.52 43.52 -37.09
C ALA A 112 -4.76 44.99 -36.79
#